data_AF-A0A9P0MPP3-F1
#
_entry.id   AF-A0A9P0MPP3-F1
#
_cell.length_a   1.000
_cell.length_b   1.000
_cell.length_c   1.000
_cell.angle_alpha   90.00
_cell.angle_beta   90.00
_cell.angle_gamma   90.00
#
_symmetry.space_group_name_H-M   'P 1'
#
loop_
_entity.id
_entity.type
_entity.pdbx_description
1 polymer ?
#
loop_
_entity_poly.entity_id
_entity_poly.type
_entity_poly.pdbx_seq_one_letter_code
_entity_poly.pdbx_strand_id
1 'polypeptide(L)'
;MKVFLVTLLVVGLAAAAPCPKCIVKNLKAQLQQDVEDIETHTKQLIQDLSTHFKEDIAAFVNNPLTGSAALVKDLSKDARNVVLTTISDVNKVNEHIRTAINELKQFDAGPLKETLSNLIQNLVGASREARSNVYQLLKLTPSYVLDDVMALLSDPSGAPQVIKEHWYQHFNQFVSQGKLFAGTVKKEIQDALEKLNKQIE
;
A
#
# COMPACT_ATOMS: atom_id res chain seq x y z
N MET A 1 8.45 8.94 -28.42
CA MET A 1 7.62 8.70 -27.22
C MET A 1 6.23 8.30 -27.70
N LYS A 2 5.89 7.00 -27.68
CA LYS A 2 4.59 6.51 -28.16
C LYS A 2 3.57 6.72 -27.05
N VAL A 3 2.66 7.66 -27.26
CA VAL A 3 1.52 7.91 -26.38
C VAL A 3 0.53 6.77 -26.57
N PHE A 4 0.40 5.90 -25.57
CA PHE A 4 -0.73 4.99 -25.50
C PHE A 4 -1.96 5.80 -25.09
N LEU A 5 -2.78 6.18 -26.08
CA LEU A 5 -4.17 6.52 -25.82
C LEU A 5 -4.86 5.23 -25.33
N VAL A 6 -5.07 5.12 -24.02
CA VAL A 6 -6.04 4.18 -23.47
C VAL A 6 -7.40 4.80 -23.73
N THR A 7 -8.04 4.33 -24.80
CA THR A 7 -9.43 4.65 -25.13
C THR A 7 -10.29 4.23 -23.93
N LEU A 8 -10.80 5.21 -23.19
CA LEU A 8 -11.85 5.00 -22.20
C LEU A 8 -13.03 4.37 -22.95
N LEU A 9 -13.26 3.08 -22.73
CA LEU A 9 -14.45 2.39 -23.21
C LEU A 9 -15.62 2.88 -22.36
N VAL A 10 -16.21 4.01 -22.75
CA VAL A 10 -17.53 4.43 -22.26
C VAL A 10 -18.53 3.46 -22.87
N VAL A 11 -18.73 2.32 -22.21
CA VAL A 11 -19.85 1.44 -22.54
C VAL A 11 -21.10 2.19 -22.11
N GLY A 12 -21.82 2.73 -23.10
CA GLY A 12 -23.15 3.27 -22.92
C GLY A 12 -24.09 2.18 -22.43
N LEU A 13 -24.22 2.03 -21.12
CA LEU A 13 -25.41 1.45 -20.51
C LEU A 13 -26.48 2.54 -20.56
N ALA A 14 -27.57 2.27 -21.27
CA ALA A 14 -28.84 2.94 -21.03
C ALA A 14 -29.05 2.99 -19.51
N ALA A 15 -29.25 4.19 -18.95
CA ALA A 15 -29.38 4.40 -17.52
C ALA A 15 -30.64 3.66 -17.03
N ALA A 16 -30.48 2.37 -16.71
CA ALA A 16 -31.43 1.65 -15.87
C ALA A 16 -31.61 2.51 -14.62
N ALA A 17 -32.85 2.76 -14.23
CA ALA A 17 -33.14 3.53 -13.02
C ALA A 17 -32.23 3.01 -11.89
N PRO A 18 -31.52 3.91 -11.17
CA PRO A 18 -30.63 3.48 -10.12
C PRO A 18 -31.43 2.57 -9.18
N CYS A 19 -30.90 1.38 -8.93
CA CYS A 19 -31.52 0.39 -8.07
C CYS A 19 -30.44 -0.05 -7.07
N PRO A 20 -30.78 -0.35 -5.79
CA PRO A 20 -29.76 -0.73 -4.80
C PRO A 20 -28.85 -1.86 -5.27
N LYS A 21 -29.43 -2.88 -5.93
CA LYS A 21 -28.71 -4.01 -6.52
C LYS A 21 -27.77 -3.59 -7.66
N CYS A 22 -28.17 -2.62 -8.47
CA CYS A 22 -27.40 -2.07 -9.58
C CYS A 22 -26.18 -1.31 -9.06
N ILE A 23 -26.39 -0.47 -8.03
CA ILE A 23 -25.34 0.32 -7.36
C ILE A 23 -24.30 -0.62 -6.74
N VAL A 24 -24.75 -1.65 -5.99
CA VAL A 24 -23.83 -2.63 -5.38
C VAL A 24 -23.05 -3.42 -6.43
N LYS A 25 -23.68 -3.78 -7.55
CA LYS A 25 -22.99 -4.48 -8.64
C LYS A 25 -21.90 -3.62 -9.28
N ASN A 26 -22.16 -2.33 -9.50
CA ASN A 26 -21.17 -1.40 -10.05
C ASN A 26 -20.02 -1.18 -9.06
N LEU A 27 -20.34 -0.96 -7.78
CA LEU A 27 -19.35 -0.83 -6.73
C LEU A 27 -18.48 -2.08 -6.62
N LYS A 28 -19.06 -3.29 -6.74
CA LYS A 28 -18.29 -4.54 -6.73
C LYS A 28 -17.20 -4.56 -7.80
N ALA A 29 -17.53 -4.17 -9.04
CA ALA A 29 -16.55 -4.12 -10.11
C ALA A 29 -15.44 -3.09 -9.84
N GLN A 30 -15.81 -1.90 -9.33
CA GLN A 30 -14.85 -0.86 -8.96
C GLN A 30 -13.91 -1.33 -7.85
N LEU A 31 -14.44 -1.93 -6.78
CA LEU A 31 -13.65 -2.40 -5.65
C LEU A 31 -12.73 -3.58 -6.03
N GLN A 32 -13.15 -4.43 -6.95
CA GLN A 32 -12.29 -5.48 -7.50
C GLN A 32 -11.10 -4.88 -8.27
N GLN A 33 -11.36 -3.88 -9.11
CA GLN A 33 -10.29 -3.17 -9.82
C GLN A 33 -9.35 -2.44 -8.84
N ASP A 34 -9.89 -1.80 -7.80
CA ASP A 34 -9.07 -1.10 -6.82
C ASP A 34 -8.12 -2.07 -6.08
N VAL A 35 -8.56 -3.30 -5.79
CA VAL A 35 -7.70 -4.34 -5.20
C VAL A 35 -6.55 -4.71 -6.16
N GLU A 36 -6.85 -4.90 -7.44
CA GLU A 36 -5.83 -5.22 -8.45
C GLU A 36 -4.80 -4.08 -8.61
N ASP A 37 -5.27 -2.83 -8.59
CA ASP A 37 -4.42 -1.64 -8.63
C ASP A 37 -3.50 -1.59 -7.41
N ILE A 38 -4.03 -1.85 -6.21
CA ILE A 38 -3.27 -1.87 -4.95
C ILE A 38 -2.21 -2.98 -4.95
N GLU A 39 -2.57 -4.19 -5.40
CA GLU A 39 -1.62 -5.30 -5.52
C GLU A 39 -0.49 -4.95 -6.49
N THR A 40 -0.82 -4.29 -7.61
CA THR A 40 0.14 -3.84 -8.62
C THR A 40 1.06 -2.74 -8.07
N HIS A 41 0.51 -1.71 -7.44
CA HIS A 41 1.28 -0.64 -6.80
C HIS A 41 2.20 -1.19 -5.71
N THR A 42 1.69 -2.10 -4.86
CA THR A 42 2.48 -2.74 -3.81
C THR A 42 3.65 -3.53 -4.40
N LYS A 43 3.42 -4.28 -5.48
CA LYS A 43 4.47 -5.03 -6.17
C LYS A 43 5.52 -4.10 -6.77
N GLN A 44 5.11 -3.00 -7.41
CA GLN A 44 6.03 -2.02 -7.98
C GLN A 44 6.88 -1.36 -6.90
N LEU A 45 6.26 -0.91 -5.79
CA LEU A 45 6.98 -0.34 -4.66
C LEU A 45 8.02 -1.32 -4.09
N ILE A 46 7.70 -2.60 -3.97
CA ILE A 46 8.65 -3.63 -3.51
C ILE A 46 9.84 -3.75 -4.49
N GLN A 47 9.60 -3.67 -5.79
CA GLN A 47 10.66 -3.74 -6.80
C GLN A 47 11.57 -2.51 -6.76
N ASP A 48 10.99 -1.32 -6.66
CA ASP A 48 11.72 -0.06 -6.55
C ASP A 48 12.57 -0.04 -5.28
N LEU A 49 11.95 -0.36 -4.14
CA LEU A 49 12.63 -0.51 -2.85
C LEU A 49 13.78 -1.52 -2.93
N SER A 50 13.58 -2.66 -3.58
CA SER A 50 14.63 -3.68 -3.71
C SER A 50 15.82 -3.19 -4.54
N THR A 51 15.55 -2.34 -5.54
CA THR A 51 16.58 -1.79 -6.42
C THR A 51 17.39 -0.74 -5.67
N HIS A 52 16.74 0.28 -5.11
CA HIS A 52 17.41 1.32 -4.31
C HIS A 52 18.19 0.70 -3.15
N PHE A 53 17.58 -0.25 -2.43
CA PHE A 53 18.23 -0.95 -1.34
C PHE A 53 19.56 -1.63 -1.77
N LYS A 54 19.59 -2.30 -2.92
CA LYS A 54 20.84 -2.94 -3.40
C LYS A 54 21.90 -1.90 -3.74
N GLU A 55 21.50 -0.79 -4.35
CA GLU A 55 22.38 0.31 -4.74
C GLU A 55 22.95 1.01 -3.50
N ASP A 56 22.12 1.30 -2.50
CA ASP A 56 22.52 1.99 -1.28
C ASP A 56 23.47 1.15 -0.43
N ILE A 57 23.23 -0.16 -0.31
CA ILE A 57 24.13 -1.08 0.39
C ILE A 57 25.47 -1.20 -0.33
N ALA A 58 25.48 -1.28 -1.66
CA ALA A 58 26.72 -1.30 -2.43
C ALA A 58 27.51 0.02 -2.22
N ALA A 59 26.83 1.16 -2.21
CA ALA A 59 27.45 2.45 -1.95
C ALA A 59 28.02 2.55 -0.52
N PHE A 60 27.27 2.05 0.48
CA PHE A 60 27.69 2.03 1.88
C PHE A 60 28.91 1.14 2.12
N VAL A 61 28.95 -0.06 1.54
CA VAL A 61 30.12 -0.95 1.65
C VAL A 61 31.36 -0.33 0.99
N ASN A 62 31.19 0.36 -0.15
CA ASN A 62 32.31 0.99 -0.86
C ASN A 62 32.81 2.27 -0.18
N ASN A 63 31.93 3.05 0.43
CA ASN A 63 32.29 4.27 1.16
C ASN A 63 31.36 4.47 2.37
N PRO A 64 31.72 3.97 3.55
CA PRO A 64 30.86 3.97 4.73
C PRO A 64 30.44 5.36 5.22
N LEU A 65 31.35 6.35 5.10
CA LEU A 65 31.11 7.70 5.59
C LEU A 65 30.08 8.45 4.74
N THR A 66 30.18 8.39 3.41
CA THR A 66 29.21 9.06 2.53
C THR A 66 27.99 8.21 2.26
N GLY A 67 28.15 6.88 2.20
CA GLY A 67 27.09 5.94 1.88
C GLY A 67 26.05 5.81 3.01
N SER A 68 26.45 5.98 4.28
CA SER A 68 25.50 5.92 5.41
C SER A 68 24.47 7.06 5.39
N ALA A 69 24.93 8.28 5.12
CA ALA A 69 24.04 9.44 5.02
C ALA A 69 23.09 9.35 3.81
N ALA A 70 23.59 8.84 2.67
CA ALA A 70 22.77 8.59 1.49
C ALA A 70 21.70 7.52 1.77
N LEU A 71 22.11 6.37 2.32
CA LEU A 71 21.24 5.26 2.70
C LEU A 71 20.09 5.70 3.62
N VAL A 72 20.37 6.44 4.70
CA VAL A 72 19.31 6.93 5.61
C VAL A 72 18.32 7.83 4.88
N LYS A 73 18.83 8.72 4.01
CA LYS A 73 18.00 9.67 3.27
C LYS A 73 17.10 8.96 2.26
N ASP A 74 17.66 8.01 1.51
CA ASP A 74 16.94 7.31 0.45
C ASP A 74 15.91 6.34 1.03
N LEU A 75 16.23 5.63 2.11
CA LEU A 75 15.26 4.84 2.88
C LEU A 75 14.11 5.70 3.44
N SER A 76 14.41 6.88 3.96
CA SER A 76 13.39 7.80 4.48
C SER A 76 12.45 8.28 3.36
N LYS A 77 12.99 8.55 2.17
CA LYS A 77 12.22 8.95 0.99
C LYS A 77 11.33 7.81 0.51
N ASP A 78 11.89 6.61 0.43
CA ASP A 78 11.21 5.42 -0.04
C ASP A 78 10.06 5.00 0.88
N ALA A 79 10.29 5.00 2.19
CA ALA A 79 9.23 4.76 3.17
C ALA A 79 8.14 5.84 3.12
N ARG A 80 8.49 7.10 2.86
CA ARG A 80 7.50 8.16 2.63
C ARG A 80 6.68 7.89 1.38
N ASN A 81 7.31 7.45 0.30
CA ASN A 81 6.60 7.09 -0.94
C ASN A 81 5.61 5.95 -0.70
N VAL A 82 6.03 4.90 0.02
CA VAL A 82 5.13 3.80 0.43
C VAL A 82 3.91 4.34 1.17
N VAL A 83 4.11 5.17 2.21
CA VAL A 83 2.99 5.75 2.99
C VAL A 83 2.06 6.58 2.10
N LEU A 84 2.61 7.40 1.21
CA LEU A 84 1.80 8.25 0.34
C LEU A 84 0.96 7.42 -0.65
N THR A 85 1.55 6.39 -1.25
CA THR A 85 0.82 5.47 -2.14
C THR A 85 -0.27 4.72 -1.39
N THR A 86 0.02 4.17 -0.21
CA THR A 86 -0.97 3.51 0.68
C THR A 86 -2.15 4.44 1.00
N ILE A 87 -1.88 5.70 1.34
CA ILE A 87 -2.95 6.68 1.63
C ILE A 87 -3.75 7.00 0.37
N SER A 88 -3.07 7.18 -0.77
CA SER A 88 -3.70 7.48 -2.06
C SER A 88 -4.67 6.37 -2.48
N ASP A 89 -4.21 5.12 -2.39
CA ASP A 89 -5.00 3.94 -2.74
C ASP A 89 -6.25 3.82 -1.87
N VAL A 90 -6.11 3.96 -0.54
CA VAL A 90 -7.24 3.92 0.39
C VAL A 90 -8.22 5.07 0.15
N ASN A 91 -7.72 6.26 -0.19
CA ASN A 91 -8.58 7.39 -0.53
C ASN A 91 -9.40 7.13 -1.80
N LYS A 92 -8.79 6.51 -2.83
CA LYS A 92 -9.50 6.12 -4.06
C LYS A 92 -10.62 5.13 -3.77
N VAL A 93 -10.32 4.06 -3.03
CA VAL A 93 -11.32 3.07 -2.61
C VAL A 93 -12.46 3.73 -1.82
N ASN A 94 -12.11 4.57 -0.84
CA ASN A 94 -13.10 5.27 -0.01
C ASN A 94 -13.99 6.22 -0.85
N GLU A 95 -13.48 6.80 -1.93
CA GLU A 95 -14.26 7.68 -2.80
C GLU A 95 -15.30 6.90 -3.60
N HIS A 96 -14.95 5.73 -4.14
CA HIS A 96 -15.91 4.83 -4.78
C HIS A 96 -17.01 4.40 -3.78
N ILE A 97 -16.63 4.05 -2.55
CA ILE A 97 -17.60 3.67 -1.50
C ILE A 97 -18.52 4.84 -1.14
N ARG A 98 -17.98 6.06 -0.95
CA ARG A 98 -18.79 7.26 -0.65
C ARG A 98 -19.76 7.59 -1.77
N THR A 99 -19.33 7.44 -3.02
CA THR A 99 -20.18 7.62 -4.19
C THR A 99 -21.38 6.65 -4.13
N ALA A 100 -21.12 5.36 -3.90
CA ALA A 100 -22.19 4.37 -3.74
C ALA A 100 -23.11 4.67 -2.55
N ILE A 101 -22.58 5.09 -1.40
CA ILE A 101 -23.39 5.51 -0.24
C ILE A 101 -24.30 6.68 -0.62
N ASN A 102 -23.79 7.67 -1.36
CA ASN A 102 -24.56 8.84 -1.78
C ASN A 102 -25.69 8.46 -2.74
N GLU A 103 -25.45 7.56 -3.68
CA GLU A 103 -26.49 7.02 -4.57
C GLU A 103 -27.56 6.24 -3.77
N LEU A 104 -27.14 5.46 -2.77
CA LEU A 104 -28.04 4.70 -1.90
C LEU A 104 -28.91 5.56 -0.95
N LYS A 105 -28.60 6.85 -0.77
CA LYS A 105 -29.44 7.76 0.05
C LYS A 105 -30.86 7.92 -0.48
N GLN A 106 -31.06 7.70 -1.78
CA GLN A 106 -32.37 7.78 -2.42
C GLN A 106 -33.27 6.56 -2.13
N PHE A 107 -32.75 5.56 -1.41
CA PHE A 107 -33.42 4.30 -1.13
C PHE A 107 -33.43 4.00 0.37
N ASP A 108 -34.40 3.18 0.80
CA ASP A 108 -34.38 2.55 2.12
C ASP A 108 -33.36 1.40 2.14
N ALA A 109 -32.08 1.79 2.20
CA ALA A 109 -30.91 0.92 2.09
C ALA A 109 -30.05 0.98 3.36
N GLY A 110 -30.67 1.05 4.53
CA GLY A 110 -29.98 1.18 5.83
C GLY A 110 -28.83 0.18 6.03
N PRO A 111 -29.09 -1.14 5.93
CA PRO A 111 -28.06 -2.17 6.11
C PRO A 111 -26.89 -2.08 5.13
N LEU A 112 -27.15 -1.71 3.88
CA LEU A 112 -26.12 -1.53 2.85
C LEU A 112 -25.21 -0.35 3.20
N LYS A 113 -25.79 0.80 3.55
CA LYS A 113 -25.05 2.01 3.94
C LYS A 113 -24.21 1.78 5.19
N GLU A 114 -24.71 1.01 6.14
CA GLU A 114 -23.96 0.62 7.35
C GLU A 114 -22.75 -0.25 6.99
N THR A 115 -22.95 -1.29 6.16
CA THR A 115 -21.86 -2.17 5.70
C THR A 115 -20.76 -1.38 5.00
N LEU A 116 -21.13 -0.44 4.12
CA LEU A 116 -20.19 0.42 3.42
C LEU A 116 -19.48 1.41 4.34
N SER A 117 -20.18 1.96 5.34
CA SER A 117 -19.58 2.86 6.33
C SER A 117 -18.56 2.15 7.20
N ASN A 118 -18.86 0.92 7.61
CA ASN A 118 -17.94 0.06 8.35
C ASN A 118 -16.70 -0.28 7.52
N LEU A 119 -16.87 -0.59 6.22
CA LEU A 119 -15.74 -0.79 5.31
C LEU A 119 -14.81 0.42 5.26
N ILE A 120 -15.35 1.65 5.14
CA ILE A 120 -14.52 2.88 5.18
C ILE A 120 -13.71 2.95 6.48
N GLN A 121 -14.33 2.70 7.63
CA GLN A 121 -13.64 2.74 8.92
C GLN A 121 -12.52 1.70 9.01
N ASN A 122 -12.77 0.48 8.54
CA ASN A 122 -11.77 -0.59 8.54
C ASN A 122 -10.58 -0.24 7.63
N LEU A 123 -10.83 0.29 6.43
CA LEU A 123 -9.77 0.70 5.50
C LEU A 123 -8.95 1.88 6.03
N VAL A 124 -9.59 2.86 6.67
CA VAL A 124 -8.89 3.96 7.36
C VAL A 124 -8.03 3.43 8.50
N GLY A 125 -8.54 2.45 9.26
CA GLY A 125 -7.79 1.76 10.32
C GLY A 125 -6.54 1.07 9.76
N ALA A 126 -6.70 0.24 8.72
CA ALA A 126 -5.60 -0.46 8.07
C ALA A 126 -4.52 0.51 7.52
N SER A 127 -4.95 1.63 6.91
CA SER A 127 -4.04 2.67 6.43
C SER A 127 -3.22 3.31 7.56
N ARG A 128 -3.88 3.62 8.69
CA ARG A 128 -3.22 4.19 9.87
C ARG A 128 -2.21 3.21 10.49
N GLU A 129 -2.58 1.94 10.59
CA GLU A 129 -1.71 0.90 11.11
C GLU A 129 -0.48 0.71 10.21
N ALA A 130 -0.67 0.56 8.90
CA ALA A 130 0.42 0.44 7.93
C ALA A 130 1.39 1.63 8.01
N ARG A 131 0.85 2.85 8.08
CA ARG A 131 1.64 4.08 8.28
C ARG A 131 2.44 4.04 9.58
N SER A 132 1.82 3.62 10.68
CA SER A 132 2.47 3.51 11.98
C SER A 132 3.62 2.50 11.93
N ASN A 133 3.40 1.33 11.34
CA ASN A 133 4.41 0.28 11.21
C ASN A 133 5.59 0.75 10.35
N VAL A 134 5.34 1.41 9.22
CA VAL A 134 6.39 1.99 8.37
C VAL A 134 7.22 3.02 9.15
N TYR A 135 6.59 3.90 9.94
CA TYR A 135 7.35 4.85 10.76
C TYR A 135 8.15 4.19 11.88
N GLN A 136 7.64 3.12 12.49
CA GLN A 136 8.40 2.38 13.50
C GLN A 136 9.64 1.73 12.89
N LEU A 137 9.51 1.11 11.70
CA LEU A 137 10.66 0.56 10.98
C LEU A 137 11.68 1.67 10.66
N LEU A 138 11.25 2.82 10.16
CA LEU A 138 12.13 3.96 9.90
C LEU A 138 12.86 4.49 11.14
N LYS A 139 12.25 4.44 12.32
CA LYS A 139 12.89 4.88 13.56
C LYS A 139 14.05 3.98 13.98
N LEU A 140 14.05 2.71 13.57
CA LEU A 140 15.13 1.77 13.87
C LEU A 140 16.32 1.94 12.92
N THR A 141 16.09 2.51 11.72
CA THR A 141 17.09 2.68 10.67
C THR A 141 18.39 3.36 11.15
N PRO A 142 18.39 4.46 11.93
CA PRO A 142 19.62 5.07 12.40
C PRO A 142 20.46 4.18 13.33
N SER A 143 19.81 3.30 14.12
CA SER A 143 20.51 2.37 15.00
C SER A 143 21.26 1.32 14.19
N TYR A 144 20.61 0.74 13.18
CA TYR A 144 21.25 -0.24 12.28
C TYR A 144 22.45 0.36 11.55
N VAL A 145 22.32 1.59 11.04
CA VAL A 145 23.44 2.30 10.40
C VAL A 145 24.61 2.47 11.35
N LEU A 146 24.36 2.80 12.62
CA LEU A 146 25.43 2.94 13.61
C LEU A 146 26.11 1.61 13.90
N ASP A 147 25.33 0.55 14.13
CA ASP A 147 25.85 -0.80 14.38
C ASP A 147 26.73 -1.29 13.22
N ASP A 148 26.32 -0.98 12.00
CA ASP A 148 27.03 -1.34 10.78
C ASP A 148 28.31 -0.54 10.55
N VAL A 149 28.31 0.76 10.87
CA VAL A 149 29.53 1.57 10.88
C VAL A 149 30.50 1.02 11.93
N MET A 150 30.01 0.65 13.11
CA MET A 150 30.85 0.05 14.16
C MET A 150 31.40 -1.31 13.76
N ALA A 151 30.61 -2.13 13.04
CA ALA A 151 31.08 -3.40 12.47
C ALA A 151 32.23 -3.15 11.49
N LEU A 152 32.09 -2.18 10.58
CA LEU A 152 33.16 -1.81 9.63
C LEU A 152 34.43 -1.30 10.30
N LEU A 153 34.30 -0.54 11.38
CA LEU A 153 35.45 -0.04 12.14
C LEU A 153 36.16 -1.15 12.93
N SER A 154 35.42 -2.17 13.37
CA SER A 154 35.93 -3.24 14.25
C SER A 154 36.52 -4.40 13.45
N ASP A 155 35.86 -4.83 12.38
CA ASP A 155 36.32 -5.87 11.45
C ASP A 155 35.92 -5.49 10.00
N PRO A 156 36.77 -4.72 9.31
CA PRO A 156 36.50 -4.32 7.93
C PRO A 156 36.32 -5.50 6.96
N SER A 157 36.87 -6.67 7.28
CA SER A 157 36.83 -7.84 6.39
C SER A 157 35.52 -8.64 6.51
N GLY A 158 34.98 -8.76 7.73
CA GLY A 158 33.72 -9.44 8.01
C GLY A 158 32.47 -8.55 7.93
N ALA A 159 32.62 -7.24 8.14
CA ALA A 159 31.50 -6.30 8.18
C ALA A 159 30.60 -6.27 6.93
N PRO A 160 31.12 -6.36 5.68
CA PRO A 160 30.25 -6.30 4.49
C PRO A 160 29.16 -7.38 4.46
N GLN A 161 29.42 -8.55 5.05
CA GLN A 161 28.44 -9.63 5.13
C GLN A 161 27.39 -9.35 6.22
N VAL A 162 27.83 -8.94 7.41
CA VAL A 162 26.95 -8.58 8.54
C VAL A 162 25.98 -7.45 8.15
N ILE A 163 26.52 -6.42 7.49
CA ILE A 163 25.74 -5.29 6.97
C ILE A 163 24.64 -5.78 6.03
N LYS A 164 25.00 -6.59 5.03
CA LYS A 164 24.01 -7.15 4.10
C LYS A 164 22.91 -7.89 4.86
N GLU A 165 23.26 -8.71 5.84
CA GLU A 165 22.30 -9.49 6.62
C GLU A 165 21.34 -8.62 7.44
N HIS A 166 21.86 -7.65 8.21
CA HIS A 166 21.04 -6.70 8.97
C HIS A 166 20.05 -5.97 8.08
N TRP A 167 20.54 -5.44 6.97
CA TRP A 167 19.73 -4.69 6.04
C TRP A 167 18.72 -5.56 5.30
N TYR A 168 19.07 -6.79 4.92
CA TYR A 168 18.13 -7.72 4.30
C TYR A 168 16.98 -8.06 5.25
N GLN A 169 17.28 -8.27 6.53
CA GLN A 169 16.23 -8.49 7.54
C GLN A 169 15.30 -7.28 7.64
N HIS A 170 15.87 -6.07 7.72
CA HIS A 170 15.09 -4.84 7.82
C HIS A 170 14.23 -4.58 6.56
N PHE A 171 14.80 -4.76 5.37
CA PHE A 171 14.08 -4.68 4.10
C PHE A 171 12.93 -5.69 4.04
N ASN A 172 13.15 -6.93 4.47
CA ASN A 172 12.11 -7.96 4.48
C ASN A 172 10.95 -7.61 5.42
N GLN A 173 11.20 -6.86 6.51
CA GLN A 173 10.14 -6.34 7.36
C GLN A 173 9.29 -5.31 6.61
N PHE A 174 9.91 -4.36 5.89
CA PHE A 174 9.18 -3.40 5.05
C PHE A 174 8.32 -4.09 3.99
N VAL A 175 8.90 -5.05 3.26
CA VAL A 175 8.18 -5.85 2.26
C VAL A 175 7.00 -6.60 2.88
N SER A 176 7.21 -7.20 4.06
CA SER A 176 6.15 -7.93 4.77
C SER A 176 5.01 -7.02 5.19
N GLN A 177 5.29 -5.81 5.67
CA GLN A 177 4.27 -4.84 6.03
C GLN A 177 3.45 -4.39 4.81
N GLY A 178 4.10 -4.15 3.67
CA GLY A 178 3.41 -3.81 2.41
C GLY A 178 2.46 -4.92 1.95
N LYS A 179 2.94 -6.18 1.96
CA LYS A 179 2.11 -7.34 1.62
C LYS A 179 0.95 -7.55 2.60
N LEU A 180 1.19 -7.37 3.89
CA LEU A 180 0.17 -7.46 4.92
C LEU A 180 -0.94 -6.42 4.68
N PHE A 181 -0.57 -5.16 4.41
CA PHE A 181 -1.52 -4.11 4.11
C PHE A 181 -2.40 -4.45 2.90
N ALA A 182 -1.80 -4.83 1.77
CA ALA A 182 -2.55 -5.20 0.56
C ALA A 182 -3.49 -6.39 0.83
N GLY A 183 -3.03 -7.39 1.58
CA GLY A 183 -3.84 -8.54 2.00
C GLY A 183 -5.01 -8.14 2.89
N THR A 184 -4.80 -7.22 3.85
CA THR A 184 -5.86 -6.70 4.72
C THR A 184 -6.92 -5.94 3.91
N VAL A 185 -6.52 -5.03 3.01
CA VAL A 185 -7.47 -4.30 2.17
C VAL A 185 -8.32 -5.24 1.33
N LYS A 186 -7.67 -6.22 0.68
CA LYS A 186 -8.36 -7.25 -0.12
C LYS A 186 -9.40 -8.00 0.71
N LYS A 187 -9.02 -8.44 1.91
CA LYS A 187 -9.90 -9.17 2.82
C LYS A 187 -11.10 -8.31 3.25
N GLU A 188 -10.86 -7.09 3.72
CA GLU A 188 -11.93 -6.19 4.15
C GLU A 188 -12.93 -5.91 3.03
N ILE A 189 -12.44 -5.69 1.81
CA ILE A 189 -13.28 -5.52 0.62
C ILE A 189 -14.07 -6.81 0.32
N GLN A 190 -13.45 -7.98 0.35
CA GLN A 190 -14.12 -9.25 0.10
C GLN A 190 -15.22 -9.53 1.14
N ASP A 191 -14.93 -9.36 2.42
CA ASP A 191 -15.87 -9.57 3.52
C ASP A 191 -17.08 -8.60 3.41
N ALA A 192 -16.84 -7.35 3.02
CA ALA A 192 -17.91 -6.38 2.77
C ALA A 192 -18.75 -6.76 1.55
N LEU A 193 -18.13 -7.17 0.43
CA LEU A 193 -18.85 -7.59 -0.77
C LEU A 193 -19.72 -8.82 -0.53
N GLU A 194 -19.28 -9.78 0.29
CA GLU A 194 -20.10 -10.93 0.69
C GLU A 194 -21.33 -10.51 1.50
N LYS A 195 -21.16 -9.60 2.46
CA LYS A 195 -22.28 -9.05 3.25
C LYS A 195 -23.26 -8.29 2.37
N LEU A 196 -22.77 -7.46 1.45
CA LEU A 196 -23.61 -6.69 0.53
C LEU A 196 -24.41 -7.61 -0.41
N ASN A 197 -23.82 -8.68 -0.94
CA ASN A 197 -24.53 -9.63 -1.79
C ASN A 197 -25.70 -10.30 -1.04
N LYS A 198 -25.50 -10.70 0.22
CA LYS A 198 -26.55 -11.30 1.05
C LYS A 198 -27.71 -10.33 1.36
N GLN A 199 -27.45 -9.01 1.33
CA GLN A 199 -28.45 -7.98 1.64
C GLN A 199 -29.27 -7.53 0.41
N ILE A 200 -28.89 -7.94 -0.80
CA ILE A 200 -29.56 -7.59 -2.07
C ILE A 200 -30.15 -8.81 -2.81
N GLU A 201 -30.06 -9.98 -2.19
CA GLU A 201 -30.79 -11.20 -2.55
C GLU A 201 -32.21 -11.15 -1.98
#